data_AF-A0AA40D349-F1
#
_entry.id   AF-A0AA40D349-F1
#
_cell.length_a   1.000
_cell.length_b   1.000
_cell.length_c   1.000
_cell.angle_alpha   90.00
_cell.angle_beta   90.00
_cell.angle_gamma   90.00
#
_symmetry.space_group_name_H-M   'P 1'
#
loop_
_entity.id
_entity.type
_entity.pdbx_description
1 polymer ?
#
loop_
_entity_poly.entity_id
_entity_poly.type
_entity_poly.pdbx_seq_one_letter_code
_entity_poly.pdbx_strand_id
1 'polypeptide(L)'
;MFILYFLALTFSILVVGQQFNVAPQEHFVHNVPGTYPRITRLSDNSILFGFTTFGPNGERILKISRSIDQGRTFAPHGEVARCPRADCDNIFLLEVPSPNGPVVLAAFRNHDWDNPQRQNYTWFRITICQSTDGGRSWTYLSQGFQKPAPFGAWEPFLRLNQDKTQIQLYFSKELSKTDQDTILVISHDRGRTWSAPATVTGGGERLRDGMVGVAKTRDTAIGRDVLVMVLETTRKGTFSVESVVSYDDGATWGFRRVVHEARDGRNVGAPQIASFGDGSVAVVFMTDEDTATSAWPNKASVKAVFSRAPTNGVFQWGGHQTVGTIASFWPGIMQLHDTALLSVYENEGRICGRLLNVV
;
A
#
# COMPACT_ATOMS: atom_id res chain seq x y z
N MET A 1 19.10 -39.51 -61.75
CA MET A 1 19.74 -38.58 -60.79
C MET A 1 18.64 -37.64 -60.30
N PHE A 2 17.96 -38.01 -59.21
CA PHE A 2 16.87 -37.20 -58.63
C PHE A 2 17.43 -36.43 -57.43
N ILE A 3 17.39 -35.11 -57.50
CA ILE A 3 17.80 -34.22 -56.42
C ILE A 3 16.59 -34.01 -55.52
N LEU A 4 16.63 -34.54 -54.29
CA LEU A 4 15.68 -34.19 -53.23
C LEU A 4 16.10 -32.84 -52.62
N TYR A 5 15.23 -31.84 -52.73
CA TYR A 5 15.32 -30.62 -51.92
C TYR A 5 14.71 -30.89 -50.54
N PHE A 6 15.56 -30.96 -49.52
CA PHE A 6 15.12 -30.85 -48.12
C PHE A 6 14.92 -29.37 -47.79
N LEU A 7 13.66 -28.93 -47.69
CA LEU A 7 13.32 -27.66 -47.04
C LEU A 7 13.47 -27.86 -45.52
N ALA A 8 14.49 -27.25 -44.93
CA ALA A 8 14.57 -27.11 -43.48
C ALA A 8 13.59 -26.01 -43.04
N LEU A 9 12.43 -26.41 -42.48
CA LEU A 9 11.57 -25.50 -41.74
C LEU A 9 12.19 -25.24 -40.37
N THR A 10 12.87 -24.10 -40.22
CA THR A 10 13.22 -23.57 -38.90
C THR A 10 11.97 -23.04 -38.22
N PHE A 11 11.42 -23.80 -37.27
CA PHE A 11 10.44 -23.31 -36.32
C PHE A 11 11.15 -22.35 -35.35
N SER A 12 11.03 -21.05 -35.60
CA SER A 12 11.31 -20.03 -34.59
C SER A 12 10.18 -20.09 -33.56
N ILE A 13 10.42 -20.75 -32.42
CA ILE A 13 9.57 -20.59 -31.25
C ILE A 13 9.74 -19.14 -30.81
N LEU A 14 8.73 -18.30 -31.07
CA LEU A 14 8.59 -17.01 -30.40
C LEU A 14 8.44 -17.32 -28.91
N VAL A 15 9.53 -17.16 -28.16
CA VAL A 15 9.43 -17.01 -26.71
C VAL A 15 8.75 -15.66 -26.50
N VAL A 16 7.43 -15.67 -26.36
CA VAL A 16 6.70 -14.50 -25.89
C VAL A 16 7.19 -14.26 -24.47
N GLY A 17 8.07 -13.25 -24.30
CA GLY A 17 8.54 -12.87 -22.98
C GLY A 17 7.37 -12.37 -22.15
N GLN A 18 7.37 -12.70 -20.86
CA GLN A 18 6.40 -12.20 -19.89
C GLN A 18 6.19 -10.69 -20.06
N GLN A 19 4.93 -10.28 -20.24
CA GLN A 19 4.55 -8.90 -20.51
C GLN A 19 3.70 -8.34 -19.38
N PHE A 20 4.02 -7.13 -18.94
CA PHE A 20 3.26 -6.40 -17.92
C PHE A 20 2.48 -5.25 -18.56
N ASN A 21 1.22 -5.07 -18.19
CA ASN A 21 0.45 -3.93 -18.66
C ASN A 21 -0.54 -3.40 -17.61
N VAL A 22 -0.68 -2.08 -17.58
CA VAL A 22 -1.81 -1.41 -16.96
C VAL A 22 -3.00 -1.44 -17.93
N ALA A 23 -4.20 -1.78 -17.44
CA ALA A 23 -5.41 -1.76 -18.25
C ALA A 23 -5.73 -0.34 -18.74
N PRO A 24 -6.20 -0.17 -19.99
CA PRO A 24 -6.44 1.16 -20.56
C PRO A 24 -7.68 1.86 -19.97
N GLN A 25 -8.58 1.10 -19.34
CA GLN A 25 -9.83 1.60 -18.79
C GLN A 25 -9.88 1.38 -17.28
N GLU A 26 -10.65 2.23 -16.61
CA GLU A 26 -10.98 1.99 -15.21
C GLU A 26 -11.76 0.68 -15.06
N HIS A 27 -11.34 -0.12 -14.10
CA HIS A 27 -12.08 -1.30 -13.67
C HIS A 27 -13.38 -0.90 -12.97
N PHE A 28 -13.33 0.16 -12.15
CA PHE A 28 -14.49 0.81 -11.58
C PHE A 28 -14.21 2.27 -11.21
N VAL A 29 -15.28 3.06 -11.06
CA VAL A 29 -15.26 4.36 -10.40
C VAL A 29 -16.27 4.31 -9.26
N HIS A 30 -15.82 4.61 -8.05
CA HIS A 30 -16.63 4.54 -6.85
C HIS A 30 -17.62 5.72 -6.78
N ASN A 31 -18.87 5.43 -6.43
CA ASN A 31 -19.94 6.45 -6.43
C ASN A 31 -19.85 7.45 -5.27
N VAL A 32 -19.13 7.09 -4.20
CA VAL A 32 -18.88 7.99 -3.06
C VAL A 32 -17.51 8.63 -3.26
N PRO A 33 -17.41 9.97 -3.32
CA PRO A 33 -16.14 10.69 -3.30
C PRO A 33 -15.32 10.33 -2.07
N GLY A 34 -14.00 10.38 -2.19
CA GLY A 34 -13.13 10.05 -1.07
C GLY A 34 -11.66 9.98 -1.45
N THR A 35 -10.85 9.70 -0.43
CA THR A 35 -9.40 9.69 -0.51
C THR A 35 -8.82 8.51 0.26
N TYR A 36 -7.53 8.26 0.06
CA TYR A 36 -6.73 7.25 0.73
C TYR A 36 -7.35 5.83 0.71
N PRO A 37 -7.70 5.28 -0.47
CA PRO A 37 -8.33 3.97 -0.53
C PRO A 37 -7.36 2.84 -0.18
N ARG A 38 -7.84 1.85 0.58
CA ARG A 38 -7.18 0.57 0.82
C ARG A 38 -8.14 -0.59 0.59
N ILE A 39 -7.61 -1.71 0.12
CA ILE A 39 -8.39 -2.91 -0.22
C ILE A 39 -7.82 -4.13 0.48
N THR A 40 -8.70 -5.03 0.91
CA THR A 40 -8.32 -6.31 1.51
C THR A 40 -9.31 -7.39 1.13
N ARG A 41 -8.82 -8.59 0.85
CA ARG A 41 -9.65 -9.76 0.59
C ARG A 41 -9.86 -10.51 1.90
N LEU A 42 -11.10 -10.89 2.16
CA LEU A 42 -11.47 -11.70 3.29
C LEU A 42 -11.48 -13.20 2.93
N SER A 43 -11.44 -14.04 3.95
CA SER A 43 -11.50 -15.50 3.85
C SER A 43 -12.79 -16.04 3.22
N ASP A 44 -13.86 -15.24 3.21
CA ASP A 44 -15.12 -15.53 2.51
C ASP A 44 -15.10 -15.13 1.01
N ASN A 45 -13.92 -14.76 0.48
CA ASN A 45 -13.65 -14.24 -0.86
C ASN A 45 -14.26 -12.87 -1.18
N SER A 46 -15.00 -12.26 -0.26
CA SER A 46 -15.40 -10.86 -0.43
C SER A 46 -14.21 -9.93 -0.29
N ILE A 47 -14.32 -8.73 -0.87
CA ILE A 47 -13.27 -7.70 -0.81
C ILE A 47 -13.85 -6.52 -0.06
N LEU A 48 -13.17 -6.11 1.00
CA LEU A 48 -13.43 -4.83 1.67
C LEU A 48 -12.58 -3.74 1.05
N PHE A 49 -13.18 -2.58 0.94
CA PHE A 49 -12.59 -1.35 0.42
C PHE A 49 -12.81 -0.26 1.46
N GLY A 50 -11.75 0.18 2.11
CA GLY A 50 -11.75 1.24 3.13
C GLY A 50 -11.25 2.56 2.56
N PHE A 51 -11.88 3.67 2.93
CA PHE A 51 -11.53 5.00 2.43
C PHE A 51 -12.00 6.10 3.37
N THR A 52 -11.41 7.29 3.22
CA THR A 52 -11.83 8.51 3.93
C THR A 52 -12.78 9.32 3.06
N THR A 53 -13.96 9.67 3.59
CA THR A 53 -14.88 10.65 3.01
C THR A 53 -15.13 11.79 4.00
N PHE A 54 -15.72 12.87 3.52
CA PHE A 54 -16.01 14.05 4.34
C PHE A 54 -17.51 14.19 4.56
N GLY A 55 -17.91 14.48 5.80
CA GLY A 55 -19.28 14.82 6.14
C GLY A 55 -19.62 16.27 5.81
N PRO A 56 -20.89 16.68 5.98
CA PRO A 56 -21.36 18.01 5.61
C PRO A 56 -20.67 19.15 6.36
N ASN A 57 -20.11 18.87 7.54
CA ASN A 57 -19.38 19.86 8.35
C ASN A 57 -17.86 19.71 8.21
N GLY A 58 -17.40 18.97 7.19
CA GLY A 58 -15.99 18.69 6.97
C GLY A 58 -15.37 17.75 8.01
N GLU A 59 -16.18 16.99 8.76
CA GLU A 59 -15.68 15.89 9.58
C GLU A 59 -15.17 14.76 8.68
N ARG A 60 -14.10 14.08 9.11
CA ARG A 60 -13.60 12.91 8.39
C ARG A 60 -14.36 11.66 8.84
N ILE A 61 -14.72 10.84 7.88
CA ILE A 61 -15.50 9.61 8.08
C ILE A 61 -14.77 8.47 7.36
N LEU A 62 -14.41 7.44 8.10
CA LEU A 62 -13.77 6.24 7.57
C LEU A 62 -14.85 5.23 7.21
N LYS A 63 -15.07 5.00 5.92
CA LYS A 63 -16.12 4.12 5.41
C LYS A 63 -15.55 2.85 4.80
N ILE A 64 -16.40 1.81 4.79
CA ILE A 64 -16.16 0.53 4.16
C ILE A 64 -17.23 0.31 3.09
N SER A 65 -16.78 -0.04 1.90
CA SER A 65 -17.60 -0.70 0.88
C SER A 65 -17.16 -2.16 0.71
N ARG A 66 -18.05 -3.01 0.23
CA ARG A 66 -17.80 -4.45 0.02
C ARG A 66 -18.13 -4.86 -1.41
N SER A 67 -17.28 -5.70 -1.98
CA SER A 67 -17.51 -6.41 -3.23
C SER A 67 -17.69 -7.90 -2.93
N ILE A 68 -18.64 -8.53 -3.63
CA ILE A 68 -18.87 -9.99 -3.65
C ILE A 68 -18.73 -10.57 -5.06
N ASP A 69 -18.25 -9.76 -6.00
CA ASP A 69 -18.15 -10.06 -7.44
C ASP A 69 -16.72 -9.85 -7.96
N GLN A 70 -15.73 -10.13 -7.09
CA GLN A 70 -14.30 -10.03 -7.38
C GLN A 70 -13.85 -8.62 -7.77
N GLY A 71 -14.32 -7.61 -7.06
CA GLY A 71 -13.86 -6.22 -7.19
C GLY A 71 -14.48 -5.46 -8.36
N ARG A 72 -15.46 -6.04 -9.07
CA ARG A 72 -16.16 -5.38 -10.18
C ARG A 72 -17.08 -4.29 -9.69
N THR A 73 -17.83 -4.54 -8.61
CA THR A 73 -18.71 -3.56 -7.99
C THR A 73 -18.54 -3.54 -6.48
N PHE A 74 -18.76 -2.36 -5.88
CA PHE A 74 -18.66 -2.14 -4.44
C PHE A 74 -19.93 -1.48 -3.92
N ALA A 75 -20.52 -2.07 -2.89
CA ALA A 75 -21.69 -1.53 -2.20
C ALA A 75 -21.32 -1.00 -0.80
N PRO A 76 -21.98 0.04 -0.27
CA PRO A 76 -21.78 0.49 1.10
C PRO A 76 -21.96 -0.66 2.11
N HIS A 77 -21.08 -0.75 3.11
CA HIS A 77 -21.03 -1.91 4.02
C HIS A 77 -20.86 -1.55 5.49
N GLY A 78 -20.02 -0.57 5.82
CA GLY A 78 -19.78 -0.18 7.22
C GLY A 78 -19.14 1.20 7.37
N GLU A 79 -19.10 1.68 8.61
CA GLU A 79 -18.41 2.92 9.02
C GLU A 79 -17.52 2.59 10.21
N VAL A 80 -16.20 2.75 10.05
CA VAL A 80 -15.21 2.42 11.10
C VAL A 80 -15.20 3.49 12.18
N ALA A 81 -15.21 4.75 11.75
CA ALA A 81 -15.13 5.89 12.64
C ALA A 81 -15.67 7.15 11.96
N ARG A 82 -16.22 8.05 12.78
CA ARG A 82 -16.59 9.42 12.42
C ARG A 82 -15.94 10.37 13.40
N CYS A 83 -15.11 11.27 12.88
CA CYS A 83 -14.22 12.09 13.70
C CYS A 83 -14.54 13.58 13.54
N PRO A 84 -15.50 14.12 14.32
CA PRO A 84 -15.88 15.54 14.24
C PRO A 84 -14.83 16.48 14.84
N ARG A 85 -13.97 15.97 15.73
CA ARG A 85 -12.96 16.76 16.47
C ARG A 85 -11.55 16.18 16.38
N ALA A 86 -11.33 15.23 15.49
CA ALA A 86 -10.04 14.57 15.30
C ALA A 86 -9.72 14.45 13.82
N ASP A 87 -8.43 14.42 13.50
CA ASP A 87 -7.95 14.13 12.15
C ASP A 87 -7.81 12.63 11.95
N CYS A 88 -8.88 12.02 11.46
CA CYS A 88 -8.93 10.59 11.15
C CYS A 88 -8.73 10.30 9.67
N ASP A 89 -7.70 9.56 9.30
CA ASP A 89 -7.39 9.23 7.90
C ASP A 89 -6.48 7.99 7.83
N ASN A 90 -5.95 7.68 6.65
CA ASN A 90 -4.96 6.65 6.43
C ASN A 90 -5.42 5.25 6.87
N ILE A 91 -6.68 4.91 6.61
CA ILE A 91 -7.23 3.60 6.99
C ILE A 91 -6.48 2.46 6.29
N PHE A 92 -6.19 1.39 7.03
CA PHE A 92 -5.67 0.13 6.51
C PHE A 92 -6.44 -1.04 7.13
N LEU A 93 -6.74 -2.06 6.33
CA LEU A 93 -7.57 -3.19 6.72
C LEU A 93 -6.78 -4.50 6.72
N LEU A 94 -6.95 -5.31 7.76
CA LEU A 94 -6.36 -6.64 7.85
C LEU A 94 -7.37 -7.62 8.43
N GLU A 95 -7.65 -8.72 7.74
CA GLU A 95 -8.33 -9.85 8.35
C GLU A 95 -7.36 -10.62 9.26
N VAL A 96 -7.81 -10.96 10.47
CA VAL A 96 -7.07 -11.80 11.42
C VAL A 96 -7.71 -13.19 11.52
N PRO A 97 -6.94 -14.27 11.74
CA PRO A 97 -7.48 -15.61 11.79
C PRO A 97 -8.59 -15.78 12.82
N SER A 98 -9.70 -16.38 12.39
CA SER A 98 -10.87 -16.64 13.22
C SER A 98 -11.61 -17.90 12.73
N PRO A 99 -12.08 -18.77 13.63
CA PRO A 99 -12.87 -19.95 13.24
C PRO A 99 -14.33 -19.60 12.92
N ASN A 100 -14.82 -18.43 13.38
CA ASN A 100 -16.24 -18.07 13.35
C ASN A 100 -16.58 -17.09 12.21
N GLY A 101 -15.81 -17.12 11.12
CA GLY A 101 -15.91 -16.17 10.01
C GLY A 101 -14.99 -14.95 10.16
N PRO A 102 -15.04 -14.01 9.20
CA PRO A 102 -14.07 -12.93 9.09
C PRO A 102 -14.08 -11.97 10.29
N VAL A 103 -12.92 -11.84 10.94
CA VAL A 103 -12.63 -10.80 11.93
C VAL A 103 -11.63 -9.84 11.31
N VAL A 104 -11.97 -8.56 11.26
CA VAL A 104 -11.19 -7.55 10.54
C VAL A 104 -10.71 -6.47 11.50
N LEU A 105 -9.46 -6.06 11.38
CA LEU A 105 -8.92 -4.88 12.03
C LEU A 105 -8.84 -3.72 11.05
N ALA A 106 -9.16 -2.54 11.53
CA ALA A 106 -8.93 -1.28 10.85
C ALA A 106 -7.94 -0.45 11.67
N ALA A 107 -6.75 -0.22 11.13
CA ALA A 107 -5.79 0.74 11.68
C ALA A 107 -5.92 2.07 10.96
N PHE A 108 -5.88 3.19 11.68
CA PHE A 108 -5.99 4.52 11.08
C PHE A 108 -5.32 5.59 11.94
N ARG A 109 -4.94 6.69 11.31
CA ARG A 109 -4.50 7.92 11.98
C ARG A 109 -5.65 8.51 12.79
N ASN A 110 -5.41 8.98 14.01
CA ASN A 110 -6.45 9.60 14.84
C ASN A 110 -5.85 10.69 15.75
N HIS A 111 -5.63 11.88 15.20
CA HIS A 111 -4.95 12.97 15.90
C HIS A 111 -5.93 13.95 16.54
N ASP A 112 -5.62 14.39 17.75
CA ASP A 112 -6.40 15.43 18.43
C ASP A 112 -5.93 16.82 18.02
N TRP A 113 -6.89 17.73 17.93
CA TRP A 113 -6.66 19.15 17.79
C TRP A 113 -6.78 19.85 19.15
N ASP A 114 -6.09 20.98 19.30
CA ASP A 114 -6.24 21.88 20.45
C ASP A 114 -7.62 22.56 20.50
N ASN A 115 -8.20 22.83 19.34
CA ASN A 115 -9.49 23.51 19.20
C ASN A 115 -10.24 23.10 17.91
N PRO A 116 -11.54 23.42 17.80
CA PRO A 116 -12.33 23.14 16.59
C PRO A 116 -11.81 23.80 15.31
N GLN A 117 -10.99 24.85 15.41
CA GLN A 117 -10.36 25.54 14.28
C GLN A 117 -9.12 24.81 13.75
N ARG A 118 -8.77 23.65 14.32
CA ARG A 118 -7.72 22.72 13.82
C ARG A 118 -6.35 23.40 13.65
N GLN A 119 -5.99 24.26 14.61
CA GLN A 119 -4.77 25.05 14.49
C GLN A 119 -3.52 24.23 14.82
N ASN A 120 -3.55 23.44 15.91
CA ASN A 120 -2.40 22.64 16.34
C ASN A 120 -2.82 21.23 16.75
N TYR A 121 -2.00 20.25 16.37
CA TYR A 121 -2.10 18.91 16.94
C TYR A 121 -1.64 18.91 18.39
N THR A 122 -2.40 18.24 19.26
CA THR A 122 -2.04 18.06 20.68
C THR A 122 -1.63 16.63 20.98
N TRP A 123 -2.19 15.66 20.25
CA TRP A 123 -1.94 14.25 20.46
C TRP A 123 -1.97 13.47 19.15
N PHE A 124 -1.02 12.54 19.00
CA PHE A 124 -0.86 11.70 17.82
C PHE A 124 -1.15 10.23 18.17
N ARG A 125 -1.91 9.52 17.31
CA ARG A 125 -2.32 8.13 17.53
C ARG A 125 -2.43 7.35 16.23
N ILE A 126 -2.10 6.06 16.33
CA ILE A 126 -2.55 5.02 15.41
C ILE A 126 -3.59 4.20 16.16
N THR A 127 -4.87 4.39 15.83
CA THR A 127 -6.01 3.72 16.47
C THR A 127 -6.36 2.44 15.74
N ILE A 128 -6.74 1.41 16.50
CA ILE A 128 -7.20 0.11 16.00
C ILE A 128 -8.67 -0.08 16.37
N CYS A 129 -9.51 -0.30 15.38
CA CYS A 129 -10.86 -0.80 15.55
C CYS A 129 -10.97 -2.24 15.06
N GLN A 130 -11.92 -2.99 15.60
CA GLN A 130 -12.21 -4.37 15.22
C GLN A 130 -13.65 -4.50 14.74
N SER A 131 -13.84 -5.33 13.73
CA SER A 131 -15.13 -5.88 13.33
C SER A 131 -15.11 -7.39 13.49
N THR A 132 -16.21 -7.95 13.99
CA THR A 132 -16.43 -9.41 14.14
C THR A 132 -17.55 -9.94 13.23
N ASP A 133 -18.08 -9.09 12.35
CA ASP A 133 -19.21 -9.37 11.46
C ASP A 133 -18.88 -9.11 9.97
N GLY A 134 -17.60 -9.27 9.62
CA GLY A 134 -17.09 -9.09 8.26
C GLY A 134 -17.02 -7.63 7.81
N GLY A 135 -16.86 -6.68 8.72
CA GLY A 135 -16.68 -5.25 8.43
C GLY A 135 -17.95 -4.40 8.46
N ARG A 136 -19.07 -4.92 8.97
CA ARG A 136 -20.35 -4.18 9.01
C ARG A 136 -20.38 -3.22 10.18
N SER A 137 -20.05 -3.71 11.37
CA SER A 137 -19.95 -2.92 12.59
C SER A 137 -18.53 -2.95 13.15
N TRP A 138 -18.16 -1.86 13.85
CA TRP A 138 -16.81 -1.62 14.32
C TRP A 138 -16.81 -1.13 15.77
N THR A 139 -15.89 -1.65 16.56
CA THR A 139 -15.66 -1.21 17.94
C THR A 139 -14.19 -0.85 18.11
N TYR A 140 -13.91 0.19 18.91
CA TYR A 140 -12.55 0.47 19.36
C TYR A 140 -11.94 -0.77 20.01
N LEU A 141 -10.70 -1.10 19.63
CA LEU A 141 -9.95 -2.23 20.19
C LEU A 141 -8.77 -1.74 21.05
N SER A 142 -7.90 -0.92 20.47
CA SER A 142 -6.67 -0.48 21.12
C SER A 142 -6.05 0.75 20.44
N GLN A 143 -4.99 1.27 21.04
CA GLN A 143 -4.06 2.18 20.37
C GLN A 143 -2.80 1.38 20.01
N GLY A 144 -2.51 1.27 18.71
CA GLY A 144 -1.26 0.68 18.21
C GLY A 144 -0.05 1.52 18.58
N PHE A 145 -0.22 2.84 18.57
CA PHE A 145 0.78 3.79 19.00
C PHE A 145 0.11 5.09 19.45
N GLN A 146 0.74 5.80 20.39
CA GLN A 146 0.34 7.15 20.74
C GLN A 146 1.46 7.96 21.39
N LYS A 147 1.40 9.29 21.25
CA LYS A 147 2.29 10.23 21.94
C LYS A 147 1.71 11.66 21.95
N PRO A 148 2.12 12.53 22.89
CA PRO A 148 1.84 13.96 22.79
C PRO A 148 2.55 14.60 21.60
N ALA A 149 2.13 15.80 21.22
CA ALA A 149 2.86 16.67 20.30
C ALA A 149 4.25 17.07 20.85
N PRO A 150 5.22 17.47 19.99
CA PRO A 150 5.15 17.72 18.54
C PRO A 150 5.51 16.51 17.66
N PHE A 151 5.34 16.64 16.33
CA PHE A 151 5.68 15.66 15.27
C PHE A 151 4.77 14.44 15.20
N GLY A 152 4.35 14.04 14.01
CA GLY A 152 3.25 13.11 13.85
C GLY A 152 3.60 11.63 13.82
N ALA A 153 2.54 10.81 13.84
CA ALA A 153 2.56 9.40 13.49
C ALA A 153 1.56 9.17 12.34
N TRP A 154 1.97 8.48 11.30
CA TRP A 154 1.26 8.48 10.02
C TRP A 154 1.18 7.10 9.39
N GLU A 155 0.25 6.95 8.45
CA GLU A 155 0.20 5.86 7.46
C GLU A 155 0.42 4.44 8.01
N PRO A 156 -0.54 3.89 8.78
CA PRO A 156 -0.44 2.52 9.24
C PRO A 156 -0.48 1.52 8.09
N PHE A 157 0.34 0.48 8.18
CA PHE A 157 0.34 -0.70 7.33
C PHE A 157 0.33 -1.94 8.21
N LEU A 158 -0.62 -2.85 8.01
CA LEU A 158 -0.77 -4.06 8.79
C LEU A 158 -0.42 -5.29 7.94
N ARG A 159 0.29 -6.24 8.54
CA ARG A 159 0.42 -7.59 7.98
C ARG A 159 0.41 -8.65 9.07
N LEU A 160 0.08 -9.87 8.67
CA LEU A 160 0.36 -11.06 9.46
C LEU A 160 1.78 -11.55 9.17
N ASN A 161 2.43 -12.07 10.20
CA ASN A 161 3.63 -12.90 10.03
C ASN A 161 3.29 -14.18 9.25
N GLN A 162 4.30 -14.93 8.81
CA GLN A 162 4.15 -16.12 7.99
C GLN A 162 3.19 -17.16 8.62
N ASP A 163 3.29 -17.38 9.92
CA ASP A 163 2.49 -18.36 10.65
C ASP A 163 1.11 -17.83 11.08
N LYS A 164 0.81 -16.55 10.77
CA LYS A 164 -0.43 -15.85 11.16
C LYS A 164 -0.70 -15.84 12.67
N THR A 165 0.36 -15.89 13.46
CA THR A 165 0.33 -15.84 14.93
C THR A 165 0.57 -14.44 15.49
N GLN A 166 1.11 -13.53 14.67
CA GLN A 166 1.46 -12.18 15.07
C GLN A 166 1.00 -11.17 14.02
N ILE A 167 0.65 -9.98 14.48
CA ILE A 167 0.35 -8.83 13.64
C ILE A 167 1.53 -7.87 13.73
N GLN A 168 2.06 -7.49 12.59
CA GLN A 168 3.05 -6.42 12.48
C GLN A 168 2.34 -5.16 11.99
N LEU A 169 2.41 -4.10 12.78
CA LEU A 169 1.93 -2.77 12.43
C LEU A 169 3.14 -1.88 12.17
N TYR A 170 3.26 -1.45 10.92
CA TYR A 170 4.22 -0.45 10.50
C TYR A 170 3.55 0.92 10.43
N PHE A 171 4.26 1.98 10.77
CA PHE A 171 3.79 3.35 10.61
C PHE A 171 4.98 4.31 10.55
N SER A 172 4.75 5.51 10.01
CA SER A 172 5.76 6.56 9.94
C SER A 172 5.74 7.41 11.20
N LYS A 173 6.90 7.70 11.79
CA LYS A 173 7.02 8.55 12.99
C LYS A 173 7.99 9.67 12.73
N GLU A 174 7.49 10.90 12.74
CA GLU A 174 8.34 12.08 12.58
C GLU A 174 9.15 12.35 13.85
N LEU A 175 10.42 12.69 13.63
CA LEU A 175 11.37 13.15 14.64
C LEU A 175 11.64 14.66 14.47
N SER A 176 11.54 15.16 13.25
CA SER A 176 11.58 16.58 12.91
C SER A 176 10.89 16.83 11.56
N LYS A 177 10.91 18.07 11.06
CA LYS A 177 10.40 18.38 9.71
C LYS A 177 11.13 17.61 8.59
N THR A 178 12.40 17.27 8.80
CA THR A 178 13.27 16.63 7.80
C THR A 178 13.65 15.20 8.18
N ASP A 179 13.02 14.64 9.22
CA ASP A 179 13.43 13.38 9.83
C ASP A 179 12.20 12.58 10.24
N GLN A 180 12.08 11.37 9.70
CA GLN A 180 10.98 10.45 9.88
C GLN A 180 11.48 9.01 9.76
N ASP A 181 11.13 8.19 10.74
CA ASP A 181 11.46 6.77 10.79
C ASP A 181 10.25 5.92 10.39
N THR A 182 10.52 4.77 9.79
CA THR A 182 9.56 3.66 9.76
C THR A 182 9.64 2.91 11.08
N ILE A 183 8.52 2.79 11.78
CA ILE A 183 8.41 2.13 13.08
C ILE A 183 7.58 0.86 12.95
N LEU A 184 7.97 -0.19 13.68
CA LEU A 184 7.24 -1.44 13.84
C LEU A 184 6.80 -1.61 15.31
N VAL A 185 5.54 -1.99 15.50
CA VAL A 185 5.02 -2.58 16.74
C VAL A 185 4.35 -3.91 16.43
N ILE A 186 4.47 -4.88 17.35
CA ILE A 186 4.00 -6.25 17.15
C ILE A 186 2.89 -6.56 18.15
N SER A 187 1.82 -7.20 17.69
CA SER A 187 0.77 -7.75 18.54
C SER A 187 0.74 -9.28 18.46
N HIS A 188 0.66 -9.93 19.61
CA HIS A 188 0.52 -11.39 19.75
C HIS A 188 -0.90 -11.83 20.13
N ASP A 189 -1.82 -10.88 20.32
CA ASP A 189 -3.16 -11.10 20.91
C ASP A 189 -4.29 -10.52 20.05
N ARG A 190 -4.07 -10.51 18.74
CA ARG A 190 -4.99 -10.01 17.69
C ARG A 190 -5.27 -8.50 17.81
N GLY A 191 -4.24 -7.72 18.11
CA GLY A 191 -4.28 -6.26 18.10
C GLY A 191 -4.79 -5.64 19.41
N ARG A 192 -4.87 -6.40 20.51
CA ARG A 192 -5.31 -5.86 21.81
C ARG A 192 -4.18 -5.13 22.52
N THR A 193 -2.98 -5.70 22.46
CA THR A 193 -1.75 -5.10 22.99
C THR A 193 -0.65 -5.09 21.93
N TRP A 194 0.32 -4.20 22.13
CA TRP A 194 1.40 -3.92 21.18
C TRP A 194 2.74 -3.84 21.91
N SER A 195 3.79 -4.32 21.27
CA SER A 195 5.17 -4.25 21.77
C SER A 195 5.66 -2.81 21.90
N ALA A 196 6.83 -2.63 22.51
CA ALA A 196 7.57 -1.39 22.38
C ALA A 196 7.87 -1.10 20.89
N PRO A 197 7.88 0.19 20.47
CA PRO A 197 8.22 0.56 19.11
C PRO A 197 9.68 0.25 18.76
N ALA A 198 9.90 -0.35 17.60
CA ALA A 198 11.23 -0.59 17.03
C ALA A 198 11.39 0.16 15.71
N THR A 199 12.51 0.84 15.50
CA THR A 199 12.83 1.48 14.21
C THR A 199 13.24 0.41 13.19
N VAL A 200 12.64 0.46 12.01
CA VAL A 200 12.90 -0.45 10.89
C VAL A 200 13.85 0.20 9.87
N THR A 201 13.56 1.44 9.48
CA THR A 201 14.38 2.24 8.57
C THR A 201 14.40 3.70 9.03
N GLY A 202 15.42 4.45 8.60
CA GLY A 202 15.60 5.87 8.95
C GLY A 202 16.43 6.10 10.22
N GLY A 203 16.52 5.10 11.10
CA GLY A 203 17.18 5.22 12.39
C GLY A 203 18.62 5.74 12.30
N GLY A 204 18.87 6.91 12.90
CA GLY A 204 20.18 7.56 12.91
C GLY A 204 20.52 8.29 11.61
N GLU A 205 19.62 8.30 10.64
CA GLU A 205 19.72 9.04 9.38
C GLU A 205 18.76 10.23 9.41
N ARG A 206 19.13 11.37 8.83
CA ARG A 206 18.23 12.53 8.72
C ARG A 206 17.43 12.46 7.41
N LEU A 207 16.57 11.45 7.31
CA LEU A 207 15.75 11.15 6.13
C LEU A 207 14.27 11.16 6.49
N ARG A 208 13.41 11.36 5.48
CA ARG A 208 11.97 11.08 5.66
C ARG A 208 11.59 9.73 5.09
N ASP A 209 11.78 8.67 5.86
CA ASP A 209 11.36 7.31 5.49
C ASP A 209 9.90 7.07 5.88
N GLY A 210 9.10 6.48 4.99
CA GLY A 210 7.71 6.18 5.33
C GLY A 210 6.84 5.54 4.28
N MET A 211 5.53 5.58 4.53
CA MET A 211 4.46 5.06 3.67
C MET A 211 4.74 3.64 3.15
N VAL A 212 5.11 2.74 4.07
CA VAL A 212 5.59 1.42 3.66
C VAL A 212 4.48 0.55 3.06
N GLY A 213 4.88 -0.32 2.13
CA GLY A 213 4.09 -1.45 1.69
C GLY A 213 4.97 -2.70 1.67
N VAL A 214 4.42 -3.85 2.08
CA VAL A 214 5.15 -5.12 2.11
C VAL A 214 4.40 -6.18 1.31
N ALA A 215 5.10 -6.86 0.41
CA ALA A 215 4.59 -8.01 -0.32
C ALA A 215 5.50 -9.23 -0.12
N LYS A 216 4.88 -10.42 -0.16
CA LYS A 216 5.58 -11.69 -0.16
C LYS A 216 5.69 -12.20 -1.60
N THR A 217 6.90 -12.54 -2.02
CA THR A 217 7.17 -13.20 -3.30
C THR A 217 8.15 -14.38 -3.10
N ARG A 218 8.69 -14.95 -4.18
CA ARG A 218 9.61 -16.07 -4.19
C ARG A 218 10.88 -15.72 -4.96
N ASP A 219 12.01 -15.89 -4.31
CA ASP A 219 13.32 -15.75 -4.94
C ASP A 219 13.63 -16.96 -5.81
N THR A 220 13.85 -16.72 -7.11
CA THR A 220 14.05 -17.79 -8.09
C THR A 220 15.43 -18.43 -8.01
N ALA A 221 16.45 -17.74 -7.47
CA ALA A 221 17.79 -18.28 -7.35
C ALA A 221 17.89 -19.38 -6.29
N ILE A 222 17.19 -19.18 -5.18
CA ILE A 222 17.27 -20.06 -4.00
C ILE A 222 15.98 -20.82 -3.71
N GLY A 223 14.90 -20.55 -4.45
CA GLY A 223 13.61 -21.22 -4.26
C GLY A 223 13.01 -20.99 -2.86
N ARG A 224 13.17 -19.79 -2.31
CA ARG A 224 12.68 -19.42 -0.97
C ARG A 224 11.77 -18.21 -1.06
N ASP A 225 10.78 -18.18 -0.19
CA ASP A 225 9.93 -17.00 -0.03
C ASP A 225 10.74 -15.82 0.52
N VAL A 226 10.42 -14.62 0.05
CA VAL A 226 11.08 -13.38 0.43
C VAL A 226 10.04 -12.29 0.59
N LEU A 227 10.19 -11.46 1.62
CA LEU A 227 9.44 -10.22 1.76
C LEU A 227 10.19 -9.11 1.06
N VAL A 228 9.45 -8.26 0.35
CA VAL A 228 9.93 -6.99 -0.18
C VAL A 228 9.11 -5.88 0.46
N MET A 229 9.79 -4.96 1.15
CA MET A 229 9.21 -3.71 1.61
C MET A 229 9.58 -2.62 0.60
N VAL A 230 8.60 -1.83 0.20
CA VAL A 230 8.82 -0.54 -0.47
C VAL A 230 8.53 0.60 0.48
N LEU A 231 9.25 1.70 0.33
CA LEU A 231 9.10 2.90 1.13
C LEU A 231 9.41 4.15 0.31
N GLU A 232 8.84 5.28 0.69
CA GLU A 232 9.36 6.58 0.25
C GLU A 232 10.52 7.02 1.16
N THR A 233 11.46 7.76 0.59
CA THR A 233 12.63 8.28 1.30
C THR A 233 13.15 9.54 0.64
N THR A 234 13.81 10.43 1.39
CA THR A 234 14.45 11.64 0.85
C THR A 234 15.96 11.49 0.65
N ARG A 235 16.48 10.26 0.51
CA ARG A 235 17.93 10.03 0.37
C ARG A 235 18.52 10.65 -0.91
N LYS A 236 17.67 11.00 -1.87
CA LYS A 236 18.01 11.67 -3.13
C LYS A 236 17.69 13.17 -3.14
N GLY A 237 17.37 13.74 -1.98
CA GLY A 237 16.98 15.15 -1.83
C GLY A 237 15.46 15.34 -1.94
N THR A 238 14.85 14.94 -3.05
CA THR A 238 13.39 14.78 -3.17
C THR A 238 12.96 13.36 -2.77
N PHE A 239 11.65 13.14 -2.62
CA PHE A 239 11.15 11.79 -2.39
C PHE A 239 11.47 10.88 -3.58
N SER A 240 12.04 9.72 -3.29
CA SER A 240 12.19 8.57 -4.19
C SER A 240 11.58 7.32 -3.56
N VAL A 241 11.31 6.31 -4.37
CA VAL A 241 10.84 5.01 -3.89
C VAL A 241 11.98 4.01 -3.91
N GLU A 242 12.18 3.36 -2.79
CA GLU A 242 13.18 2.32 -2.62
C GLU A 242 12.58 1.05 -2.04
N SER A 243 13.37 -0.02 -2.05
CA SER A 243 13.01 -1.31 -1.51
C SER A 243 14.11 -1.91 -0.64
N VAL A 244 13.69 -2.73 0.31
CA VAL A 244 14.54 -3.64 1.10
C VAL A 244 13.90 -5.02 1.11
N VAL A 245 14.71 -6.06 1.26
CA VAL A 245 14.25 -7.46 1.27
C VAL A 245 14.52 -8.13 2.62
N SER A 246 13.65 -9.04 3.01
CA SER A 246 13.80 -9.85 4.22
C SER A 246 13.50 -11.31 3.92
N TYR A 247 14.37 -12.20 4.38
CA TYR A 247 14.16 -13.65 4.32
C TYR A 247 13.70 -14.25 5.66
N ASP A 248 13.70 -13.46 6.73
CA ASP A 248 13.37 -13.87 8.10
C ASP A 248 12.06 -13.22 8.58
N ASP A 249 11.11 -13.08 7.66
CA ASP A 249 9.75 -12.61 7.91
C ASP A 249 9.66 -11.19 8.51
N GLY A 250 10.64 -10.35 8.18
CA GLY A 250 10.72 -8.94 8.56
C GLY A 250 11.50 -8.69 9.84
N ALA A 251 12.17 -9.70 10.41
CA ALA A 251 13.04 -9.53 11.58
C ALA A 251 14.30 -8.73 11.24
N THR A 252 14.89 -8.95 10.06
CA THR A 252 15.97 -8.15 9.51
C THR A 252 15.71 -7.77 8.05
N TRP A 253 16.26 -6.64 7.63
CA TRP A 253 16.10 -6.10 6.28
C TRP A 253 17.47 -5.87 5.64
N GLY A 254 17.59 -6.30 4.37
CA GLY A 254 18.81 -6.16 3.59
C GLY A 254 19.06 -4.74 3.09
N PHE A 255 20.04 -4.60 2.21
CA PHE A 255 20.42 -3.31 1.64
C PHE A 255 19.31 -2.69 0.79
N ARG A 256 19.24 -1.35 0.85
CA ARG A 256 18.29 -0.55 0.10
C ARG A 256 18.60 -0.57 -1.41
N ARG A 257 17.57 -0.66 -2.23
CA ARG A 257 17.65 -0.61 -3.70
C ARG A 257 16.61 0.35 -4.25
N VAL A 258 17.01 1.20 -5.20
CA VAL A 258 16.08 2.11 -5.87
C VAL A 258 15.07 1.32 -6.69
N VAL A 259 13.79 1.64 -6.49
CA VAL A 259 12.67 1.14 -7.30
C VAL A 259 12.35 2.18 -8.37
N HIS A 260 12.21 3.44 -7.97
CA HIS A 260 12.00 4.55 -8.89
C HIS A 260 12.47 5.88 -8.31
N GLU A 261 13.08 6.70 -9.15
CA GLU A 261 13.53 8.06 -8.87
C GLU A 261 13.10 8.93 -10.04
N ALA A 262 12.44 10.05 -9.76
CA ALA A 262 12.00 10.96 -10.81
C ALA A 262 13.16 11.86 -11.25
N ARG A 263 12.98 12.51 -12.41
CA ARG A 263 13.90 13.57 -12.90
C ARG A 263 14.09 14.70 -11.88
N ASP A 264 15.20 15.43 -12.01
CA ASP A 264 15.64 16.46 -11.06
C ASP A 264 14.52 17.40 -10.57
N GLY A 265 14.40 17.48 -9.23
CA GLY A 265 13.42 18.34 -8.55
C GLY A 265 12.00 17.77 -8.46
N ARG A 266 11.78 16.52 -8.85
CA ARG A 266 10.49 15.83 -8.78
C ARG A 266 10.47 14.76 -7.71
N ASN A 267 9.25 14.44 -7.27
CA ASN A 267 9.00 13.50 -6.19
C ASN A 267 8.36 12.22 -6.72
N VAL A 268 8.70 11.12 -6.05
CA VAL A 268 8.09 9.81 -6.17
C VAL A 268 7.84 9.31 -4.74
N GLY A 269 6.58 9.08 -4.38
CA GLY A 269 6.22 8.76 -3.00
C GLY A 269 4.90 8.01 -2.88
N ALA A 270 4.46 7.79 -1.65
CA ALA A 270 3.29 6.99 -1.30
C ALA A 270 3.22 5.61 -1.99
N PRO A 271 4.30 4.80 -1.95
CA PRO A 271 4.33 3.55 -2.68
C PRO A 271 3.47 2.47 -2.01
N GLN A 272 2.94 1.55 -2.80
CA GLN A 272 2.39 0.28 -2.35
C GLN A 272 2.83 -0.84 -3.30
N ILE A 273 2.89 -2.07 -2.82
CA ILE A 273 3.40 -3.22 -3.57
C ILE A 273 2.47 -4.43 -3.43
N ALA A 274 2.32 -5.19 -4.51
CA ALA A 274 1.71 -6.52 -4.48
C ALA A 274 2.42 -7.46 -5.46
N SER A 275 2.30 -8.77 -5.19
CA SER A 275 2.84 -9.84 -6.01
C SER A 275 1.75 -10.48 -6.86
N PHE A 276 2.11 -10.80 -8.10
CA PHE A 276 1.36 -11.74 -8.94
C PHE A 276 1.61 -13.18 -8.48
N GLY A 277 0.82 -14.12 -9.00
CA GLY A 277 0.90 -15.54 -8.66
C GLY A 277 2.19 -16.22 -9.13
N ASP A 278 2.84 -15.67 -10.15
CA ASP A 278 4.14 -16.14 -10.65
C ASP A 278 5.35 -15.57 -9.88
N GLY A 279 5.11 -14.76 -8.84
CA GLY A 279 6.14 -14.10 -8.04
C GLY A 279 6.68 -12.80 -8.65
N SER A 280 6.28 -12.41 -9.85
CA SER A 280 6.50 -11.03 -10.31
C SER A 280 5.76 -10.04 -9.40
N VAL A 281 6.16 -8.78 -9.44
CA VAL A 281 5.65 -7.73 -8.54
C VAL A 281 5.33 -6.46 -9.31
N ALA A 282 4.36 -5.71 -8.79
CA ALA A 282 4.10 -4.34 -9.21
C ALA A 282 4.20 -3.40 -8.00
N VAL A 283 4.82 -2.24 -8.20
CA VAL A 283 4.86 -1.14 -7.24
C VAL A 283 4.10 0.02 -7.84
N VAL A 284 3.04 0.47 -7.17
CA VAL A 284 2.29 1.68 -7.51
C VAL A 284 2.74 2.84 -6.62
N PHE A 285 2.83 4.04 -7.16
CA PHE A 285 3.30 5.22 -6.45
C PHE A 285 2.74 6.50 -7.06
N MET A 286 2.79 7.58 -6.29
CA MET A 286 2.51 8.94 -6.74
C MET A 286 3.78 9.58 -7.29
N THR A 287 3.63 10.44 -8.30
CA THR A 287 4.74 11.28 -8.78
C THR A 287 4.25 12.58 -9.41
N ASP A 288 5.00 13.67 -9.29
CA ASP A 288 4.73 14.93 -9.99
C ASP A 288 5.58 15.10 -11.27
N GLU A 289 6.18 14.03 -11.78
CA GLU A 289 7.06 14.08 -12.95
C GLU A 289 6.37 14.51 -14.25
N ASP A 290 5.04 14.30 -14.35
CA ASP A 290 4.23 14.67 -15.51
C ASP A 290 3.85 16.17 -15.55
N THR A 291 4.29 16.95 -14.56
CA THR A 291 3.97 18.39 -14.47
C THR A 291 5.14 19.27 -14.91
N ALA A 292 4.83 20.44 -15.46
CA ALA A 292 5.86 21.40 -15.93
C ALA A 292 6.64 22.05 -14.77
N THR A 293 5.99 22.30 -13.63
CA THR A 293 6.58 22.84 -12.38
C THR A 293 6.20 21.96 -11.20
N SER A 294 7.04 21.89 -10.15
CA SER A 294 6.72 21.03 -9.00
C SER A 294 5.48 21.57 -8.28
N ALA A 295 4.56 20.65 -8.02
CA ALA A 295 3.32 20.91 -7.32
C ALA A 295 3.00 19.76 -6.37
N TRP A 296 4.04 19.09 -5.87
CA TRP A 296 3.94 17.96 -4.95
C TRP A 296 3.29 18.37 -3.62
N PRO A 297 2.37 17.56 -3.05
CA PRO A 297 1.76 16.37 -3.65
C PRO A 297 0.55 16.68 -4.55
N ASN A 298 0.05 17.92 -4.57
CA ASN A 298 -1.26 18.35 -5.11
C ASN A 298 -1.54 18.13 -6.60
N LYS A 299 -0.53 17.88 -7.44
CA LYS A 299 -0.73 17.55 -8.88
C LYS A 299 0.01 16.28 -9.28
N ALA A 300 0.03 15.29 -8.40
CA ALA A 300 0.60 13.99 -8.71
C ALA A 300 -0.23 13.24 -9.78
N SER A 301 0.44 12.36 -10.52
CA SER A 301 -0.14 11.21 -11.20
C SER A 301 0.17 9.94 -10.41
N VAL A 302 -0.54 8.85 -10.68
CA VAL A 302 -0.22 7.53 -10.12
C VAL A 302 0.37 6.68 -11.22
N LYS A 303 1.50 6.04 -10.94
CA LYS A 303 2.20 5.16 -11.90
C LYS A 303 2.51 3.81 -11.27
N ALA A 304 2.82 2.84 -12.12
CA ALA A 304 3.29 1.52 -11.72
C ALA A 304 4.63 1.18 -12.38
N VAL A 305 5.54 0.59 -11.62
CA VAL A 305 6.69 -0.16 -12.17
C VAL A 305 6.53 -1.64 -11.86
N PHE A 306 7.11 -2.47 -12.72
CA PHE A 306 7.02 -3.92 -12.64
C PHE A 306 8.41 -4.52 -12.56
N SER A 307 8.53 -5.66 -11.87
CA SER A 307 9.70 -6.51 -11.92
C SER A 307 9.25 -7.96 -11.98
N ARG A 308 10.05 -8.80 -12.64
CA ARG A 308 9.97 -10.25 -12.45
C ARG A 308 10.29 -10.61 -11.00
N ALA A 309 10.04 -11.88 -10.65
CA ALA A 309 10.46 -12.45 -9.39
C ALA A 309 11.96 -12.19 -9.15
N PRO A 310 12.36 -11.88 -7.90
CA PRO A 310 13.74 -11.51 -7.62
C PRO A 310 14.67 -12.71 -7.78
N THR A 311 15.92 -12.44 -8.14
CA THR A 311 17.01 -13.42 -8.17
C THR A 311 18.07 -12.97 -7.16
N ASN A 312 18.31 -13.75 -6.10
CA ASN A 312 19.19 -13.39 -4.98
C ASN A 312 18.83 -12.02 -4.35
N GLY A 313 17.53 -11.77 -4.17
CA GLY A 313 16.99 -10.55 -3.57
C GLY A 313 17.12 -9.31 -4.48
N VAL A 314 17.45 -9.50 -5.76
CA VAL A 314 17.58 -8.41 -6.73
C VAL A 314 16.39 -8.40 -7.66
N PHE A 315 15.68 -7.28 -7.70
CA PHE A 315 14.63 -6.97 -8.65
C PHE A 315 15.20 -6.21 -9.85
N GLN A 316 14.63 -6.45 -11.03
CA GLN A 316 14.93 -5.73 -12.26
C GLN A 316 13.71 -4.90 -12.65
N TRP A 317 13.69 -3.66 -12.18
CA TRP A 317 12.57 -2.74 -12.42
C TRP A 317 12.54 -2.27 -13.87
N GLY A 318 11.39 -2.44 -14.52
CA GLY A 318 11.12 -1.89 -15.84
C GLY A 318 10.76 -0.40 -15.83
N GLY A 319 10.44 0.14 -17.00
CA GLY A 319 9.86 1.48 -17.13
C GLY A 319 8.49 1.59 -16.46
N HIS A 320 8.13 2.80 -16.02
CA HIS A 320 6.83 3.03 -15.41
C HIS A 320 5.70 3.06 -16.46
N GLN A 321 4.48 2.77 -16.01
CA GLN A 321 3.25 2.89 -16.78
C GLN A 321 2.24 3.73 -15.99
N THR A 322 1.46 4.58 -16.67
CA THR A 322 0.44 5.42 -16.02
C THR A 322 -0.73 4.59 -15.53
N VAL A 323 -1.02 4.68 -14.24
CA VAL A 323 -2.20 4.08 -13.59
C VAL A 323 -3.28 5.11 -13.39
N GLY A 324 -2.97 6.31 -12.92
CA GLY A 324 -3.91 7.42 -12.81
C GLY A 324 -3.28 8.68 -13.39
N THR A 325 -4.05 9.49 -14.10
CA THR A 325 -3.56 10.75 -14.69
C THR A 325 -3.30 11.80 -13.60
N ILE A 326 -2.87 13.00 -13.99
CA ILE A 326 -2.68 14.13 -13.06
C ILE A 326 -3.93 14.32 -12.19
N ALA A 327 -3.69 14.76 -10.94
CA ALA A 327 -4.66 14.82 -9.86
C ALA A 327 -5.09 13.42 -9.36
N SER A 328 -4.14 12.48 -9.32
CA SER A 328 -4.32 11.17 -8.70
C SER A 328 -3.44 10.97 -7.47
N PHE A 329 -3.99 10.35 -6.42
CA PHE A 329 -3.35 10.30 -5.09
C PHE A 329 -3.55 8.98 -4.36
N TRP A 330 -2.64 8.72 -3.42
CA TRP A 330 -2.71 7.74 -2.35
C TRP A 330 -3.05 6.30 -2.79
N PRO A 331 -2.31 5.73 -3.76
CA PRO A 331 -2.65 4.44 -4.30
C PRO A 331 -2.62 3.34 -3.22
N GLY A 332 -3.49 2.35 -3.38
CA GLY A 332 -3.49 1.05 -2.73
C GLY A 332 -3.39 -0.04 -3.79
N ILE A 333 -2.92 -1.23 -3.44
CA ILE A 333 -2.84 -2.36 -4.38
C ILE A 333 -3.08 -3.69 -3.66
N MET A 334 -3.71 -4.65 -4.34
CA MET A 334 -3.92 -6.02 -3.85
C MET A 334 -3.94 -6.99 -5.03
N GLN A 335 -3.53 -8.23 -4.79
CA GLN A 335 -3.73 -9.31 -5.75
C GLN A 335 -5.22 -9.64 -5.92
N LEU A 336 -5.71 -9.53 -7.16
CA LEU A 336 -7.09 -9.86 -7.50
C LEU A 336 -7.23 -11.35 -7.87
N HIS A 337 -6.29 -11.85 -8.67
CA HIS A 337 -6.06 -13.25 -9.00
C HIS A 337 -4.60 -13.42 -9.47
N ASP A 338 -4.18 -14.64 -9.83
CA ASP A 338 -2.76 -14.93 -10.11
C ASP A 338 -2.14 -14.03 -11.18
N THR A 339 -2.90 -13.64 -12.20
CA THR A 339 -2.44 -12.80 -13.31
C THR A 339 -2.86 -11.34 -13.25
N ALA A 340 -3.59 -10.91 -12.21
CA ALA A 340 -4.02 -9.52 -12.08
C ALA A 340 -3.96 -8.98 -10.66
N LEU A 341 -3.49 -7.74 -10.57
CA LEU A 341 -3.55 -6.91 -9.37
C LEU A 341 -4.58 -5.80 -9.60
N LEU A 342 -5.26 -5.40 -8.54
CA LEU A 342 -6.15 -4.25 -8.53
C LEU A 342 -5.42 -3.11 -7.81
N SER A 343 -5.12 -2.03 -8.53
CA SER A 343 -4.73 -0.76 -7.94
C SER A 343 -5.96 0.10 -7.69
N VAL A 344 -6.03 0.75 -6.54
CA VAL A 344 -7.07 1.73 -6.19
C VAL A 344 -6.43 3.06 -5.87
N TYR A 345 -7.03 4.18 -6.26
CA TYR A 345 -6.45 5.51 -6.04
C TYR A 345 -7.54 6.57 -6.10
N GLU A 346 -7.30 7.73 -5.49
CA GLU A 346 -8.12 8.90 -5.73
C GLU A 346 -7.74 9.51 -7.09
N ASN A 347 -8.71 9.96 -7.88
CA ASN A 347 -8.55 10.85 -9.03
C ASN A 347 -9.66 11.92 -9.02
N GLU A 348 -9.26 13.19 -8.95
CA GLU A 348 -10.18 14.34 -8.91
C GLU A 348 -11.29 14.20 -7.83
N GLY A 349 -10.92 13.70 -6.65
CA GLY A 349 -11.84 13.49 -5.52
C GLY A 349 -12.73 12.25 -5.62
N ARG A 350 -12.65 11.48 -6.70
CA ARG A 350 -13.31 10.17 -6.84
C ARG A 350 -12.32 9.05 -6.63
N ILE A 351 -12.79 7.90 -6.17
CA ILE A 351 -11.90 6.74 -6.08
C ILE A 351 -12.08 5.87 -7.32
N CYS A 352 -10.98 5.54 -7.97
CA CYS A 352 -10.91 4.68 -9.13
C CYS A 352 -10.20 3.36 -8.80
N GLY A 353 -10.50 2.33 -9.57
CA GLY A 353 -9.78 1.07 -9.57
C GLY A 353 -9.28 0.73 -10.96
N ARG A 354 -8.04 0.27 -11.09
CA ARG A 354 -7.43 -0.12 -12.37
C ARG A 354 -6.69 -1.44 -12.25
N LEU A 355 -6.83 -2.29 -13.27
CA LEU A 355 -6.14 -3.59 -13.31
C LEU A 355 -4.71 -3.45 -13.83
N LEU A 356 -3.81 -4.16 -13.20
CA LEU A 356 -2.43 -4.37 -13.62
C LEU A 356 -2.30 -5.86 -13.91
N ASN A 357 -1.87 -6.23 -15.12
CA ASN A 357 -1.86 -7.61 -15.58
C ASN A 357 -0.45 -8.09 -15.91
N VAL A 358 -0.26 -9.40 -15.81
CA VAL A 358 0.86 -10.14 -16.36
C VAL A 358 0.34 -11.19 -17.34
N VAL A 359 0.96 -11.27 -18.52
CA VAL A 359 0.60 -12.20 -19.61
C VAL A 359 1.81 -13.02 -20.03
#